data_AF-A0A848YGE3-F1
#
_entry.id   AF-A0A848YGE3-F1
#
_cell.length_a   1.000
_cell.length_b   1.000
_cell.length_c   1.000
_cell.angle_alpha   90.00
_cell.angle_beta   90.00
_cell.angle_gamma   90.00
#
_symmetry.space_group_name_H-M   'P 1'
#
loop_
_entity.id
_entity.type
_entity.pdbx_description
1 polymer ?
#
loop_
_entity_poly.entity_id
_entity_poly.type
_entity_poly.pdbx_seq_one_letter_code
_entity_poly.pdbx_strand_id
1 'polypeptide(L)'
;EFAPDAVVVCCGADALSGDPLSAMSLSNGALWTAVESAIAHAGPSVVVGGGGYNPWTVARCWTGLWGKIARYELPPRLPEAAKQVLANLECDLIDEEDVEPAWLDTLVDAPSPGAVRTEVKHAVRTVLAKH
;
A
#
# COMPACT_ATOMS: atom_id res chain seq x y z
N GLU A 1 17.94 1.05 22.54
CA GLU A 1 16.73 1.45 21.79
C GLU A 1 16.97 2.78 21.10
N PHE A 2 16.27 3.03 19.99
CA PHE A 2 16.33 4.30 19.25
C PHE A 2 15.07 5.11 19.55
N ALA A 3 15.23 6.38 19.92
CA ALA A 3 14.15 7.28 20.30
C ALA A 3 14.16 8.51 19.36
N PRO A 4 13.60 8.39 18.15
CA PRO A 4 13.61 9.49 17.19
C PRO A 4 12.62 10.59 17.58
N ASP A 5 12.99 11.85 17.30
CA ASP A 5 12.06 12.99 17.39
C ASP A 5 11.07 13.03 16.21
N ALA A 6 11.42 12.39 15.08
CA ALA A 6 10.57 12.25 13.90
C ALA A 6 10.98 11.05 13.03
N VAL A 7 10.07 10.57 12.19
CA VAL A 7 10.37 9.52 11.19
C VAL A 7 10.01 9.94 9.77
N VAL A 8 10.75 9.39 8.80
CA VAL A 8 10.40 9.43 7.39
C VAL A 8 9.97 8.02 6.98
N VAL A 9 8.72 7.86 6.56
CA VAL A 9 8.15 6.58 6.15
C VAL A 9 8.05 6.54 4.63
N CYS A 10 8.83 5.67 3.99
CA CYS A 10 8.75 5.39 2.56
C CYS A 10 7.62 4.38 2.30
N CYS A 11 6.61 4.78 1.54
CA CYS A 11 5.47 3.94 1.14
C CYS A 11 5.52 3.63 -0.35
N GLY A 12 6.40 2.71 -0.75
CA GLY A 12 6.38 2.15 -2.10
C GLY A 12 5.12 1.31 -2.33
N ALA A 13 4.44 1.56 -3.45
CA ALA A 13 3.28 0.79 -3.92
C ALA A 13 3.70 -0.49 -4.66
N ASP A 14 5.00 -0.69 -4.92
CA ASP A 14 5.52 -1.92 -5.53
C ASP A 14 5.31 -3.17 -4.67
N ALA A 15 5.07 -3.05 -3.37
CA ALA A 15 4.73 -4.20 -2.53
C ALA A 15 3.32 -4.78 -2.79
N LEU A 16 2.47 -4.08 -3.55
CA LEU A 16 1.07 -4.44 -3.75
C LEU A 16 0.90 -5.58 -4.75
N SER A 17 -0.18 -6.34 -4.58
CA SER A 17 -0.64 -7.28 -5.60
C SER A 17 -0.98 -6.53 -6.89
N GLY A 18 -0.50 -7.06 -8.02
CA GLY A 18 -0.65 -6.44 -9.34
C GLY A 18 0.52 -5.55 -9.76
N ASP A 19 1.47 -5.24 -8.87
CA ASP A 19 2.72 -4.61 -9.32
C ASP A 19 3.63 -5.62 -10.04
N PRO A 20 4.17 -5.28 -11.21
CA PRO A 20 4.94 -6.24 -12.01
C PRO A 20 6.36 -6.49 -11.47
N LEU A 21 6.88 -5.63 -10.57
CA LEU A 21 8.28 -5.70 -10.14
C LEU A 21 8.48 -6.35 -8.76
N SER A 22 7.41 -6.83 -8.11
CA SER A 22 7.48 -7.46 -6.79
C SER A 22 6.54 -8.66 -6.66
N ALA A 23 6.97 -9.64 -5.86
CA ALA A 23 6.17 -10.82 -5.51
C ALA A 23 5.63 -10.76 -4.07
N MET A 24 5.53 -9.56 -3.48
CA MET A 24 5.04 -9.39 -2.10
C MET A 24 3.52 -9.57 -1.97
N SER A 25 2.77 -9.21 -3.02
CA SER A 25 1.32 -9.42 -3.13
C SER A 25 0.51 -8.90 -1.94
N LEU A 26 0.84 -7.72 -1.42
CA LEU A 26 0.09 -7.08 -0.33
C LEU A 26 -1.19 -6.41 -0.83
N SER A 27 -2.15 -6.21 0.07
CA SER A 27 -3.30 -5.33 -0.17
C SER A 27 -3.00 -3.89 0.26
N ASN A 28 -3.70 -2.94 -0.35
CA ASN A 28 -3.70 -1.53 0.07
C ASN A 28 -3.93 -1.40 1.58
N GLY A 29 -4.94 -2.09 2.10
CA GLY A 29 -5.27 -2.05 3.53
C GLY A 29 -4.13 -2.52 4.44
N ALA A 30 -3.37 -3.54 4.04
CA ALA A 30 -2.21 -4.01 4.79
C ALA A 30 -1.09 -2.96 4.81
N LEU A 31 -0.79 -2.37 3.66
CA LEU A 31 0.24 -1.34 3.53
C LEU A 31 -0.13 -0.07 4.32
N TRP A 32 -1.39 0.38 4.24
CA TRP A 32 -1.88 1.53 5.00
C TRP A 32 -1.77 1.30 6.51
N THR A 33 -2.15 0.12 6.99
CA THR A 33 -2.08 -0.24 8.40
C THR A 33 -0.64 -0.21 8.91
N ALA A 34 0.32 -0.66 8.09
CA ALA A 34 1.74 -0.60 8.42
C ALA A 34 2.25 0.85 8.55
N VAL A 35 1.87 1.74 7.60
CA VAL A 35 2.24 3.16 7.65
C VAL A 35 1.60 3.86 8.84
N GLU A 36 0.30 3.67 9.09
CA GLU A 36 -0.39 4.24 10.25
C GLU A 36 0.24 3.79 11.57
N SER A 37 0.65 2.52 11.66
CA SER A 37 1.33 1.97 12.85
C SER A 37 2.69 2.60 13.08
N ALA A 38 3.45 2.90 12.00
CA ALA A 38 4.73 3.59 12.08
C ALA A 38 4.57 5.05 12.53
N ILE A 39 3.58 5.77 11.97
CA ILE A 39 3.25 7.14 12.37
C ILE A 39 2.83 7.19 13.84
N ALA A 40 1.97 6.27 14.28
CA ALA A 40 1.48 6.21 15.65
C ALA A 40 2.59 5.95 16.68
N HIS A 41 3.64 5.20 16.32
CA HIS A 41 4.77 4.94 17.21
C HIS A 41 5.74 6.12 17.33
N ALA A 42 5.91 6.92 16.27
CA ALA A 42 6.94 7.95 16.21
C ALA A 42 6.44 9.37 16.47
N GLY A 43 5.13 9.63 16.33
CA GLY A 43 4.57 10.99 16.41
C GLY A 43 4.87 11.78 15.14
N PRO A 44 5.71 12.83 15.16
CA PRO A 44 6.04 13.62 13.97
C PRO A 44 6.58 12.75 12.84
N SER A 45 5.90 12.80 11.69
CA SER A 45 6.18 11.90 10.57
C SER A 45 6.06 12.59 9.22
N VAL A 46 6.94 12.23 8.28
CA VAL A 46 6.81 12.57 6.85
C VAL A 46 6.62 11.27 6.09
N VAL A 47 5.55 11.18 5.31
CA VAL A 47 5.33 10.04 4.41
C VAL A 47 5.80 10.43 3.02
N VAL A 48 6.70 9.64 2.45
CA VAL A 48 7.22 9.81 1.11
C VAL A 48 6.87 8.60 0.26
N GLY A 49 7.02 8.77 -1.04
CA GLY A 49 6.84 7.69 -1.99
C GLY A 49 7.99 6.72 -2.05
N GLY A 50 7.91 5.83 -3.04
CA GLY A 50 8.91 4.82 -3.34
C GLY A 50 8.62 4.21 -4.72
N GLY A 51 9.00 2.95 -4.91
CA GLY A 51 8.63 2.21 -6.11
C GLY A 51 7.13 2.00 -6.25
N GLY A 52 6.68 1.69 -7.46
CA GLY A 52 5.28 1.53 -7.82
C GLY A 52 5.13 1.69 -9.32
N TYR A 53 4.92 0.57 -10.00
CA TYR A 53 5.10 0.42 -11.44
C TYR A 53 3.83 -0.04 -12.15
N ASN A 54 2.79 -0.35 -11.38
CA ASN A 54 1.42 -0.42 -11.87
C ASN A 54 0.68 0.90 -11.50
N PRO A 55 0.25 1.73 -12.48
CA PRO A 55 -0.32 3.03 -12.19
C PRO A 55 -1.68 2.94 -11.47
N TRP A 56 -2.45 1.87 -11.68
CA TRP A 56 -3.71 1.66 -10.97
C TRP A 56 -3.52 1.32 -9.50
N THR A 57 -2.54 0.49 -9.15
CA THR A 57 -2.25 0.18 -7.74
C THR A 57 -1.66 1.40 -7.05
N VAL A 58 -0.75 2.14 -7.71
CA VAL A 58 -0.16 3.39 -7.19
C VAL A 58 -1.24 4.43 -6.88
N ALA A 59 -2.11 4.74 -7.85
CA ALA A 59 -3.13 5.77 -7.69
C ALA A 59 -4.07 5.46 -6.53
N ARG A 60 -4.54 4.22 -6.44
CA ARG A 60 -5.46 3.77 -5.38
C ARG A 60 -4.78 3.74 -4.01
N CYS A 61 -3.56 3.21 -3.93
CA CYS A 61 -2.80 3.12 -2.70
C CYS A 61 -2.58 4.50 -2.07
N TRP A 62 -2.10 5.45 -2.86
CA TRP A 62 -1.79 6.79 -2.36
C TRP A 62 -3.03 7.62 -2.06
N THR A 63 -4.06 7.52 -2.89
CA THR A 63 -5.34 8.19 -2.63
C THR A 63 -5.94 7.71 -1.32
N GLY A 64 -5.97 6.39 -1.10
CA GLY A 64 -6.48 5.81 0.13
C GLY A 64 -5.61 6.15 1.35
N LEU A 65 -4.28 6.04 1.23
CA LEU A 65 -3.36 6.37 2.32
C LEU A 65 -3.48 7.84 2.74
N TRP A 66 -3.49 8.75 1.76
CA TRP A 66 -3.71 10.17 2.02
C TRP A 66 -5.06 10.40 2.70
N GLY A 67 -6.13 9.78 2.20
CA GLY A 67 -7.45 9.85 2.81
C GLY A 67 -7.45 9.40 4.27
N LYS A 68 -6.79 8.29 4.60
CA LYS A 68 -6.69 7.79 5.97
C LYS A 68 -5.88 8.72 6.88
N ILE A 69 -4.71 9.19 6.44
CA ILE A 69 -3.88 10.13 7.21
C ILE A 69 -4.63 11.45 7.46
N ALA A 70 -5.33 11.95 6.44
CA ALA A 70 -6.14 13.15 6.52
C ALA A 70 -7.53 12.93 7.17
N ARG A 71 -7.83 11.69 7.61
CA ARG A 71 -9.05 11.28 8.33
C ARG A 71 -10.35 11.47 7.52
N TYR A 72 -10.28 11.27 6.21
CA TYR A 72 -11.45 11.13 5.35
C TYR A 72 -12.00 9.70 5.40
N GLU A 73 -13.32 9.58 5.31
CA GLU A 73 -13.96 8.30 5.06
C GLU A 73 -13.72 7.89 3.60
N LEU A 74 -13.23 6.67 3.40
CA LEU A 74 -13.04 6.14 2.05
C LEU A 74 -14.38 5.63 1.50
N PRO A 75 -14.78 6.03 0.28
CA PRO A 75 -16.02 5.56 -0.29
C PRO A 75 -15.91 4.06 -0.63
N PRO A 76 -17.00 3.29 -0.49
CA PRO A 76 -16.99 1.85 -0.78
C PRO A 76 -16.74 1.56 -2.26
N ARG A 77 -17.08 2.50 -3.15
CA ARG A 77 -16.75 2.51 -4.58
C ARG A 77 -16.30 3.90 -5.00
N LEU A 78 -15.47 3.96 -6.01
CA LEU A 78 -14.96 5.20 -6.57
C LEU A 78 -16.08 6.03 -7.22
N PRO A 79 -16.03 7.36 -7.09
CA PRO A 79 -16.87 8.25 -7.88
C PRO A 79 -16.59 8.09 -9.38
N GLU A 80 -17.60 8.33 -10.22
CA GLU A 80 -17.49 8.13 -11.67
C GLU A 80 -16.31 8.89 -12.30
N ALA A 81 -16.08 10.14 -11.87
CA ALA A 81 -14.94 10.92 -12.33
C ALA A 81 -13.58 10.25 -12.02
N ALA A 82 -13.46 9.58 -10.87
CA ALA A 82 -12.25 8.84 -10.53
C ALA A 82 -12.11 7.56 -11.36
N LYS A 83 -13.21 6.86 -11.64
CA LYS A 83 -13.20 5.69 -12.53
C LYS A 83 -12.75 6.06 -13.94
N GLN A 84 -13.20 7.20 -14.46
CA GLN A 84 -12.77 7.72 -15.76
C GLN A 84 -11.28 8.06 -15.80
N VAL A 85 -10.73 8.64 -14.71
CA VAL A 85 -9.29 8.86 -14.61
C VAL A 85 -8.53 7.54 -14.68
N LEU A 86 -8.97 6.52 -13.93
CA LEU A 86 -8.31 5.22 -13.90
C LEU A 86 -8.48 4.44 -15.21
N ALA A 87 -9.62 4.56 -15.89
CA ALA A 87 -9.89 3.88 -17.16
C ALA A 87 -9.03 4.42 -18.32
N ASN A 88 -8.53 5.65 -18.21
CA ASN A 88 -7.66 6.28 -19.21
C ASN A 88 -6.17 6.11 -18.88
N LEU A 89 -5.81 5.34 -17.86
CA LEU A 89 -4.42 5.02 -17.58
C LEU A 89 -3.90 3.98 -18.58
N GLU A 90 -2.64 4.11 -18.95
CA GLU A 90 -1.92 3.18 -19.81
C GLU A 90 -0.60 2.80 -19.11
N CYS A 91 -0.13 1.56 -19.34
CA CYS A 91 1.10 1.06 -18.75
C CYS A 91 1.78 0.04 -19.66
N ASP A 92 3.02 0.28 -20.04
CA ASP A 92 3.80 -0.65 -20.89
C ASP A 92 4.10 -2.00 -20.22
N LEU A 93 3.92 -2.10 -18.90
CA LEU A 93 4.23 -3.30 -18.11
C LEU A 93 2.99 -4.15 -17.80
N ILE A 94 1.80 -3.68 -18.16
CA ILE A 94 0.53 -4.33 -17.84
C ILE A 94 -0.32 -4.35 -19.11
N ASP A 95 -0.66 -5.55 -19.58
CA ASP A 95 -1.54 -5.70 -20.72
C ASP A 95 -2.98 -5.32 -20.35
N GLU A 96 -3.77 -4.83 -21.32
CA GLU A 96 -5.16 -4.40 -21.08
C GLU A 96 -6.04 -5.50 -20.48
N GLU A 97 -5.76 -6.77 -20.83
CA GLU A 97 -6.47 -7.94 -20.33
C GLU A 97 -6.13 -8.29 -18.87
N ASP A 98 -4.98 -7.83 -18.37
CA ASP A 98 -4.53 -8.04 -16.99
C ASP A 98 -5.05 -6.96 -16.03
N VAL A 99 -5.72 -5.93 -16.54
CA VAL A 99 -6.32 -4.88 -15.71
C VAL A 99 -7.50 -5.45 -14.92
N GLU A 100 -7.32 -5.61 -13.62
CA GLU A 100 -8.39 -6.15 -12.78
C GLU A 100 -9.56 -5.17 -12.64
N PRO A 101 -10.83 -5.61 -12.77
CA PRO A 101 -12.00 -4.74 -12.62
C PRO A 101 -12.05 -3.98 -11.28
N ALA A 102 -11.52 -4.59 -10.21
CA ALA A 102 -11.46 -3.96 -8.89
C ALA A 102 -10.56 -2.72 -8.89
N TRP A 103 -9.53 -2.67 -9.74
CA TRP A 103 -8.64 -1.52 -9.86
C TRP A 103 -9.33 -0.28 -10.42
N LEU A 104 -10.49 -0.44 -11.04
CA LEU A 104 -11.29 0.66 -11.57
C LEU A 104 -12.49 1.02 -10.66
N ASP A 105 -12.76 0.25 -9.60
CA ASP A 105 -13.99 0.38 -8.82
C ASP A 105 -13.78 0.72 -7.34
N THR A 106 -12.71 0.27 -6.68
CA THR A 106 -12.54 0.46 -5.23
C THR A 106 -11.13 0.91 -4.86
N LEU A 107 -11.01 1.73 -3.80
CA LEU A 107 -9.70 2.01 -3.18
C LEU A 107 -9.23 0.85 -2.31
N VAL A 108 -10.16 0.23 -1.60
CA VAL A 108 -9.88 -0.85 -0.65
C VAL A 108 -9.87 -2.17 -1.41
N ASP A 109 -8.74 -2.87 -1.38
CA ASP A 109 -8.64 -4.23 -1.90
C ASP A 109 -9.28 -5.24 -0.94
N ALA A 110 -9.62 -6.41 -1.47
CA ALA A 110 -9.96 -7.56 -0.64
C ALA A 110 -8.80 -7.87 0.34
N PRO A 111 -9.09 -8.14 1.62
CA PRO A 111 -8.06 -8.61 2.54
C PRO A 111 -7.42 -9.91 2.02
N SER A 112 -6.11 -10.04 2.19
CA SER A 112 -5.38 -11.28 1.91
C SER A 112 -4.94 -11.96 3.21
N PRO A 113 -5.86 -12.62 3.94
CA PRO A 113 -5.55 -13.28 5.21
C PRO A 113 -4.81 -14.60 4.94
N GLY A 114 -3.48 -14.51 4.88
CA GLY A 114 -2.59 -15.67 4.80
C GLY A 114 -1.96 -16.01 6.16
N ALA A 115 -1.55 -17.26 6.33
CA ALA A 115 -0.73 -17.63 7.48
C ALA A 115 0.67 -16.99 7.35
N VAL A 116 1.16 -16.37 8.42
CA VAL A 116 2.54 -15.86 8.46
C VAL A 116 3.50 -17.04 8.41
N ARG A 117 4.31 -17.09 7.35
CA ARG A 117 5.32 -18.11 7.09
C ARG A 117 6.33 -18.24 8.23
N THR A 118 6.83 -19.45 8.47
CA THR A 118 7.76 -19.74 9.58
C THR A 118 9.06 -18.96 9.46
N GLU A 119 9.52 -18.73 8.24
CA GLU A 119 10.72 -17.95 7.90
C GLU A 119 10.56 -16.50 8.36
N VAL A 120 9.40 -15.88 8.15
CA VAL A 120 9.09 -14.52 8.61
C VAL A 120 9.08 -14.46 10.13
N LYS A 121 8.42 -15.42 10.79
CA LYS A 121 8.42 -15.52 12.27
C LYS A 121 9.83 -15.74 12.83
N HIS A 122 10.67 -16.50 12.13
CA HIS A 122 12.05 -16.73 12.52
C HIS A 122 12.87 -15.44 12.36
N ALA A 123 12.74 -14.74 11.23
CA ALA A 123 13.43 -13.47 10.99
C ALA A 123 13.09 -12.43 12.08
N VAL A 124 11.82 -12.27 12.42
CA VAL A 124 11.38 -11.36 13.49
C VAL A 124 12.02 -11.74 14.83
N ARG A 125 11.97 -13.02 15.22
CA ARG A 125 12.61 -13.49 16.48
C ARG A 125 14.11 -13.22 16.50
N THR A 126 14.80 -13.43 15.38
CA THR A 126 16.24 -13.20 15.25
C THR A 126 16.61 -11.72 15.38
N VAL A 127 15.78 -10.83 14.84
CA VAL A 127 15.97 -9.37 14.99
C VAL A 127 15.72 -8.94 16.43
N LEU A 128 14.63 -9.41 17.04
CA LEU A 128 14.25 -9.07 18.41
C LEU A 128 15.23 -9.62 19.46
N ALA A 129 15.90 -10.75 19.20
CA ALA A 129 16.89 -11.30 20.13
C ALA A 129 18.23 -10.54 20.15
N LYS A 130 18.46 -9.63 19.18
CA LYS A 130 19.69 -8.82 19.08
C LYS A 130 19.59 -7.45 19.75
N HIS A 131 18.42 -7.12 20.31
CA HIS A 131 18.09 -5.84 20.93
C HIS A 131 17.39 -6.07 22.27
#